data_AF-A0A3B9DSF8-F1
#
_entry.id   AF-A0A3B9DSF8-F1
#
_cell.length_a   1.000
_cell.length_b   1.000
_cell.length_c   1.000
_cell.angle_alpha   90.00
_cell.angle_beta   90.00
_cell.angle_gamma   90.00
#
_symmetry.space_group_name_H-M   'P 1'
#
loop_
_entity.id
_entity.type
_entity.pdbx_description
1 polymer ?
#
loop_
_entity_poly.entity_id
_entity_poly.type
_entity_poly.pdbx_seq_one_letter_code
_entity_poly.pdbx_strand_id
1 'polypeptide(L)'
;MGGWSIGGSGSPEATPGHSAPAGLDQPAPSTAGRPGPAKLRHLLAGPIIFAVLLLAPLDGLAFETRGAMGLLVWMAWWWIARPVHLAVTGLLPLPIAAIFGLAPMDEVATSYAQDTILLLLGANILTSVWTQWGLDRRIGLGALLSVGTDASRQILVWFLVSAALSSVLPNTIVAATMIPIVVAMLRSIGIEDLWNSRVGTALVIAVAWGTSAGGAATPLGGAPNLLAVGFIE
;
A
#
# COMPACT_ATOMS: atom_id res chain seq x y z
N MET A 1 -71.44 18.99 40.53
CA MET A 1 -70.89 20.05 41.41
C MET A 1 -69.39 20.14 41.16
N GLY A 2 -68.91 21.31 40.72
CA GLY A 2 -67.49 21.72 40.65
C GLY A 2 -66.63 20.96 39.62
N GLY A 3 -65.94 21.56 38.66
CA GLY A 3 -65.37 22.92 38.63
C GLY A 3 -63.85 22.85 38.66
N TRP A 4 -63.24 22.65 37.49
CA TRP A 4 -61.97 23.19 36.96
C TRP A 4 -60.80 23.56 37.91
N SER A 5 -59.61 23.03 37.60
CA SER A 5 -58.34 23.76 37.72
C SER A 5 -57.45 23.47 36.50
N ILE A 6 -56.84 24.53 35.97
CA ILE A 6 -56.15 24.65 34.69
C ILE A 6 -54.64 24.73 34.96
N GLY A 7 -53.83 24.18 34.06
CA GLY A 7 -52.56 24.83 33.70
C GLY A 7 -51.33 23.93 33.69
N GLY A 8 -50.76 23.70 32.51
CA GLY A 8 -49.43 23.11 32.35
C GLY A 8 -49.21 22.59 30.93
N SER A 9 -48.90 23.51 30.01
CA SER A 9 -48.50 23.23 28.63
C SER A 9 -47.33 22.24 28.54
N GLY A 10 -47.54 21.11 27.87
CA GLY A 10 -46.49 20.18 27.46
C GLY A 10 -46.70 19.78 25.99
N SER A 11 -45.84 20.29 25.12
CA SER A 11 -45.77 19.99 23.69
C SER A 11 -45.53 18.50 23.40
N PRO A 12 -45.91 18.00 22.20
CA PRO A 12 -46.01 16.58 21.91
C PRO A 12 -44.65 15.87 21.85
N GLU A 13 -44.68 14.67 22.43
CA GLU A 13 -43.72 13.56 22.42
C GLU A 13 -42.84 13.52 21.16
N ALA A 14 -41.59 13.96 21.32
CA ALA A 14 -40.55 13.81 20.33
C ALA A 14 -40.10 12.34 20.28
N THR A 15 -40.04 11.81 19.06
CA THR A 15 -39.49 10.51 18.68
C THR A 15 -38.18 10.18 19.42
N PRO A 16 -37.97 8.94 19.91
CA PRO A 16 -36.67 8.56 20.43
C PRO A 16 -35.68 8.59 19.28
N GLY A 17 -34.76 9.55 19.34
CA GLY A 17 -33.62 9.64 18.44
C GLY A 17 -32.84 8.32 18.47
N HIS A 18 -32.42 7.89 17.29
CA HIS A 18 -31.36 6.89 17.13
C HIS A 18 -30.13 7.34 17.93
N SER A 19 -29.97 6.80 19.13
CA SER A 19 -28.71 6.84 19.86
C SER A 19 -27.70 6.03 19.05
N ALA A 20 -26.74 6.75 18.44
CA ALA A 20 -25.58 6.17 17.79
C ALA A 20 -24.93 5.12 18.73
N PRO A 21 -24.60 3.91 18.25
CA PRO A 21 -24.00 2.90 19.09
C PRO A 21 -22.66 3.41 19.61
N ALA A 22 -22.48 3.19 20.91
CA ALA A 22 -21.31 3.51 21.71
C ALA A 22 -20.01 3.40 20.91
N GLY A 23 -19.21 4.46 20.99
CA GLY A 23 -17.88 4.51 20.44
C GLY A 23 -17.12 3.26 20.82
N LEU A 24 -16.72 2.51 19.78
CA LEU A 24 -15.58 1.61 19.87
C LEU A 24 -14.46 2.43 20.50
N ASP A 25 -13.94 1.99 21.64
CA ASP A 25 -12.68 2.45 22.21
C ASP A 25 -11.60 2.29 21.14
N GLN A 26 -11.50 3.29 20.26
CA GLN A 26 -10.35 3.48 19.41
C GLN A 26 -9.24 3.82 20.39
N PRO A 27 -8.20 2.97 20.54
CA PRO A 27 -7.05 3.37 21.34
C PRO A 27 -6.57 4.71 20.79
N ALA A 28 -6.47 5.70 21.69
CA ALA A 28 -6.01 7.04 21.36
C ALA A 28 -4.79 6.97 20.42
N PRO A 29 -4.67 7.84 19.40
CA PRO A 29 -3.52 7.83 18.52
C PRO A 29 -2.27 7.87 19.38
N SER A 30 -1.49 6.78 19.32
CA SER A 30 -0.31 6.59 20.14
C SER A 30 0.56 7.83 19.96
N THR A 31 0.68 8.62 21.03
CA THR A 31 1.67 9.70 21.13
C THR A 31 2.99 9.18 20.58
N ALA A 32 3.63 9.98 19.71
CA ALA A 32 4.84 9.63 18.98
C ALA A 32 5.90 9.04 19.94
N GLY A 33 5.87 7.72 20.10
CA GLY A 33 6.78 6.99 20.95
C GLY A 33 8.17 7.18 20.39
N ARG A 34 9.08 7.67 21.24
CA ARG A 34 10.52 7.75 20.95
C ARG A 34 10.93 6.50 20.18
N PRO A 35 11.62 6.62 19.02
CA PRO A 35 12.04 5.44 18.29
C PRO A 35 12.85 4.56 19.24
N GLY A 36 12.44 3.30 19.40
CA GLY A 36 13.12 2.36 20.27
C GLY A 36 14.63 2.32 19.96
N PRO A 37 15.48 1.93 20.92
CA PRO A 37 16.94 2.04 20.79
C PRO A 37 17.49 1.31 19.55
N ALA A 38 16.82 0.25 19.07
CA ALA A 38 17.15 -0.42 17.82
C ALA A 38 16.84 0.44 16.58
N LYS A 39 15.68 1.11 16.55
CA LYS A 39 15.25 1.96 15.43
C LYS A 39 16.14 3.21 15.30
N LEU A 40 16.61 3.75 16.43
CA LEU A 40 17.58 4.84 16.45
C LEU A 40 18.96 4.44 15.90
N ARG A 41 19.42 3.21 16.19
CA ARG A 41 20.68 2.68 15.63
C ARG A 41 20.61 2.56 14.11
N HIS A 42 19.51 2.04 13.55
CA HIS A 42 19.34 1.94 12.10
C HIS A 42 19.17 3.31 11.42
N LEU A 43 18.54 4.26 12.10
CA LEU A 43 18.43 5.64 11.63
C LEU A 43 19.80 6.30 11.52
N LEU A 44 20.64 6.18 12.56
CA LEU A 44 21.98 6.77 12.62
C LEU A 44 23.02 6.01 11.77
N ALA A 45 22.83 4.72 11.54
CA ALA A 45 23.73 3.92 10.70
C ALA A 45 23.86 4.48 9.27
N GLY A 46 22.77 5.00 8.69
CA GLY A 46 22.77 5.58 7.35
C GLY A 46 23.70 6.80 7.19
N PRO A 47 23.51 7.88 7.97
CA PRO A 47 24.42 9.03 7.99
C PRO A 47 25.87 8.67 8.33
N ILE A 48 26.08 7.70 9.21
CA ILE A 48 27.43 7.23 9.56
C ILE A 48 28.11 6.56 8.36
N ILE A 49 27.39 5.72 7.62
CA ILE A 49 27.90 5.09 6.39
C ILE A 49 28.25 6.14 5.34
N PHE A 50 27.39 7.15 5.17
CA PHE A 50 27.65 8.28 4.28
C PHE A 50 28.91 9.04 4.69
N ALA A 51 29.05 9.39 5.97
CA ALA A 51 30.21 10.10 6.49
C ALA A 51 31.51 9.28 6.34
N VAL A 52 31.46 7.98 6.63
CA VAL A 52 32.63 7.09 6.47
C VAL A 52 33.08 7.03 5.01
N LEU A 53 32.15 6.90 4.06
CA LEU A 53 32.49 6.84 2.63
C LEU A 53 32.93 8.19 2.05
N LEU A 54 32.41 9.30 2.60
CA LEU A 54 32.81 10.65 2.20
C LEU A 54 34.20 11.02 2.72
N LEU A 55 34.56 10.59 3.93
CA LEU A 55 35.89 10.83 4.53
C LEU A 55 36.92 9.75 4.18
N ALA A 56 36.52 8.61 3.62
CA ALA A 56 37.45 7.57 3.20
C ALA A 56 38.37 8.10 2.07
N PRO A 57 39.70 8.04 2.25
CA PRO A 57 40.65 8.36 1.19
C PRO A 57 40.68 7.21 0.18
N LEU A 58 39.74 7.21 -0.76
CA LEU A 58 39.74 6.32 -1.92
C LEU A 58 40.54 7.00 -3.03
N ASP A 59 41.82 6.63 -3.17
CA ASP A 59 42.69 7.18 -4.21
C ASP A 59 42.05 7.03 -5.60
N GLY A 60 41.96 8.13 -6.35
CA GLY A 60 41.45 8.18 -7.72
C GLY A 60 39.97 8.52 -7.91
N LEU A 61 39.15 8.62 -6.85
CA LEU A 61 37.73 9.02 -6.96
C LEU A 61 37.51 10.50 -6.62
N ALA A 62 36.73 11.20 -7.45
CA ALA A 62 36.31 12.58 -7.19
C ALA A 62 35.40 12.66 -5.95
N PHE A 63 35.35 13.84 -5.32
CA PHE A 63 34.54 14.07 -4.12
C PHE A 63 33.05 13.82 -4.38
N GLU A 64 32.54 14.20 -5.56
CA GLU A 64 31.15 13.98 -5.93
C GLU A 64 30.82 12.48 -6.01
N THR A 65 31.71 11.67 -6.59
CA THR A 65 31.49 10.22 -6.75
C THR A 65 31.45 9.49 -5.42
N ARG A 66 32.32 9.85 -4.46
CA ARG A 66 32.32 9.25 -3.12
C ARG A 66 31.06 9.59 -2.35
N GLY A 67 30.60 10.84 -2.44
CA GLY A 67 29.34 11.28 -1.86
C GLY A 67 28.13 10.56 -2.47
N ALA A 68 28.09 10.42 -3.80
CA ALA A 68 27.03 9.69 -4.49
C ALA A 68 26.97 8.20 -4.11
N MET A 69 28.13 7.54 -4.01
CA MET A 69 28.22 6.16 -3.54
C MET A 69 27.77 6.02 -2.08
N GLY A 70 28.20 6.94 -1.20
CA GLY A 70 27.77 6.96 0.19
C GLY A 70 26.26 7.13 0.33
N LEU A 71 25.68 8.01 -0.50
CA LEU A 71 24.24 8.26 -0.56
C LEU A 71 23.48 7.01 -1.01
N LEU A 72 23.97 6.33 -2.05
CA LEU A 72 23.38 5.08 -2.54
C LEU A 72 23.35 4.00 -1.46
N VAL A 73 24.48 3.77 -0.77
CA VAL A 73 24.58 2.75 0.29
C VAL A 73 23.69 3.12 1.49
N TRP A 74 23.62 4.39 1.85
CA TRP A 74 22.69 4.88 2.86
C TRP A 74 21.24 4.56 2.48
N MET A 75 20.81 4.90 1.27
CA MET A 75 19.45 4.61 0.78
C MET A 75 19.16 3.10 0.78
N ALA A 76 20.10 2.28 0.30
CA ALA A 76 19.98 0.82 0.30
C ALA A 76 19.80 0.27 1.72
N TRP A 77 20.58 0.75 2.68
CA TRP A 77 20.45 0.35 4.08
C TRP A 77 19.09 0.76 4.67
N TRP A 78 18.62 1.97 4.39
CA TRP A 78 17.32 2.44 4.85
C TRP A 78 16.14 1.71 4.21
N TRP A 79 16.25 1.26 2.95
CA TRP A 79 15.23 0.41 2.33
C TRP A 79 15.13 -0.98 2.98
N ILE A 80 16.25 -1.57 3.38
CA ILE A 80 16.28 -2.88 4.05
C ILE A 80 15.83 -2.77 5.51
N ALA A 81 16.43 -1.86 6.27
CA ALA A 81 16.20 -1.72 7.70
C ALA A 81 14.88 -0.97 8.05
N ARG A 82 14.27 -0.29 7.06
CA ARG A 82 13.04 0.50 7.18
C ARG A 82 12.94 1.35 8.46
N PRO A 83 13.96 2.17 8.81
CA PRO A 83 13.87 3.03 9.99
C PRO A 83 12.85 4.16 9.82
N VAL A 84 12.60 4.58 8.58
CA VAL A 84 11.68 5.65 8.17
C VAL A 84 10.77 5.19 7.02
N HIS A 85 9.75 5.99 6.70
CA HIS A 85 8.84 5.72 5.58
C HIS A 85 9.60 5.72 4.24
N LEU A 86 9.25 4.81 3.32
CA LEU A 86 9.94 4.63 2.04
C LEU A 86 10.05 5.92 1.21
N ALA A 87 9.00 6.74 1.23
CA ALA A 87 8.99 8.04 0.55
C ALA A 87 10.03 9.02 1.11
N VAL A 88 10.31 8.99 2.43
CA VAL A 88 11.32 9.85 3.06
C VAL A 88 12.72 9.44 2.60
N THR A 89 12.99 8.14 2.54
CA THR A 89 14.25 7.62 1.97
C THR A 89 14.40 8.00 0.50
N GLY A 90 13.31 7.94 -0.28
CA GLY A 90 13.31 8.30 -1.71
C GLY A 90 13.60 9.79 -1.98
N LEU A 91 13.25 10.69 -1.06
CA LEU A 91 13.53 12.13 -1.17
C LEU A 91 14.91 12.54 -0.69
N LEU A 92 15.66 11.62 -0.07
CA LEU A 92 16.96 11.88 0.56
C LEU A 92 18.04 12.45 -0.39
N PRO A 93 18.09 12.08 -1.68
CA PRO A 93 19.00 12.70 -2.64
C PRO A 93 18.87 14.22 -2.77
N LEU A 94 17.67 14.79 -2.66
CA LEU A 94 17.44 16.24 -2.80
C LEU A 94 18.20 17.08 -1.76
N PRO A 95 18.01 16.88 -0.43
CA PRO A 95 18.73 17.65 0.57
C PRO A 95 20.23 17.35 0.58
N ILE A 96 20.65 16.12 0.28
CA ILE A 96 22.07 15.77 0.27
C ILE A 96 22.79 16.40 -0.93
N ALA A 97 22.18 16.38 -2.12
CA ALA A 97 22.72 17.09 -3.28
C ALA A 97 22.76 18.61 -3.05
N ALA A 98 21.76 19.19 -2.36
CA ALA A 98 21.74 20.62 -2.02
C ALA A 98 22.86 21.03 -1.06
N ILE A 99 23.15 20.20 -0.05
CA ILE A 99 24.12 20.52 1.01
C ILE A 99 25.56 20.26 0.54
N PHE A 100 25.79 19.14 -0.17
CA PHE A 100 27.13 18.69 -0.53
C PHE A 100 27.53 19.00 -1.97
N GLY A 101 26.61 19.55 -2.78
CA GLY A 101 26.90 19.93 -4.17
C GLY A 101 27.28 18.76 -5.08
N LEU A 102 26.75 17.56 -4.81
CA LEU A 102 27.13 16.32 -5.51
C LEU A 102 26.68 16.27 -6.98
N ALA A 103 25.61 16.98 -7.32
CA ALA A 103 25.04 17.06 -8.66
C ALA A 103 24.27 18.38 -8.83
N PRO A 104 24.08 18.87 -10.07
CA PRO A 104 23.26 20.05 -10.33
C PRO A 104 21.84 19.85 -9.81
N MET A 105 21.32 20.81 -9.06
CA MET A 105 19.97 20.69 -8.47
C MET A 105 18.89 20.55 -9.56
N ASP A 106 19.09 21.18 -10.71
CA ASP A 106 18.17 21.10 -11.84
C ASP A 106 18.05 19.67 -12.39
N GLU A 107 19.15 18.94 -12.49
CA GLU A 107 19.16 17.54 -12.94
C GLU A 107 18.50 16.61 -11.92
N VAL A 108 18.81 16.81 -10.64
CA VAL A 108 18.21 16.03 -9.55
C VAL A 108 16.70 16.27 -9.50
N ALA A 109 16.25 17.53 -9.54
CA ALA A 109 14.85 17.89 -9.51
C ALA A 109 14.08 17.36 -10.72
N THR A 110 14.66 17.43 -11.92
CA THR A 110 14.05 16.92 -13.16
C THR A 110 13.81 15.41 -13.07
N SER A 111 14.71 14.67 -12.43
CA SER A 111 14.58 13.21 -12.24
C SER A 111 13.35 12.81 -11.39
N TYR A 112 12.88 13.69 -10.49
CA TYR A 112 11.65 13.47 -9.70
C TYR A 112 10.37 13.85 -10.44
N ALA A 113 10.46 14.61 -11.53
CA ALA A 113 9.32 15.14 -12.28
C ALA A 113 9.16 14.49 -13.67
N GLN A 114 9.78 13.31 -13.89
CA GLN A 114 9.63 12.56 -15.13
C GLN A 114 8.17 12.16 -15.40
N ASP A 115 7.77 12.17 -16.67
CA ASP A 115 6.42 11.86 -17.13
C ASP A 115 5.93 10.49 -16.63
N THR A 116 6.83 9.52 -16.51
CA THR A 116 6.56 8.18 -15.96
C THR A 116 6.04 8.23 -14.52
N ILE A 117 6.59 9.11 -13.67
CA ILE A 117 6.14 9.28 -12.28
C ILE A 117 4.75 9.92 -12.26
N LEU A 118 4.51 10.92 -13.12
CA LEU A 118 3.20 11.57 -13.25
C LEU A 118 2.12 10.61 -13.77
N LEU A 119 2.47 9.76 -14.74
CA LEU A 119 1.60 8.70 -15.25
C LEU A 119 1.25 7.69 -14.16
N LEU A 120 2.25 7.23 -13.38
CA LEU A 120 2.03 6.33 -12.25
C LEU A 120 1.14 6.97 -11.18
N LEU A 121 1.35 8.25 -10.89
CA LEU A 121 0.51 8.98 -9.93
C LEU A 121 -0.94 9.09 -10.41
N GLY A 122 -1.15 9.47 -11.67
CA GLY A 122 -2.48 9.55 -12.28
C GLY A 122 -3.20 8.20 -12.31
N ALA A 123 -2.49 7.13 -12.66
CA ALA A 123 -3.02 5.77 -12.62
C ALA A 123 -3.41 5.33 -11.21
N ASN A 124 -2.57 5.62 -10.20
CA ASN A 124 -2.88 5.33 -8.80
C ASN A 124 -4.11 6.09 -8.29
N ILE A 125 -4.30 7.35 -8.71
CA ILE A 125 -5.49 8.13 -8.37
C ILE A 125 -6.74 7.51 -9.02
N LEU A 126 -6.68 7.20 -10.33
CA LEU A 126 -7.78 6.58 -11.05
C LEU A 126 -8.19 5.24 -10.44
N THR A 127 -7.21 4.41 -10.11
CA THR A 127 -7.40 3.16 -9.37
C THR A 127 -8.02 3.41 -8.01
N SER A 128 -7.52 4.37 -7.22
CA SER A 128 -8.08 4.64 -5.89
C SER A 128 -9.57 4.99 -5.97
N VAL A 129 -9.95 5.80 -6.95
CA VAL A 129 -11.36 6.12 -7.21
C VAL A 129 -12.13 4.85 -7.59
N TRP A 130 -11.63 4.06 -8.54
CA TRP A 130 -12.24 2.78 -8.94
C TRP A 130 -12.53 1.88 -7.73
N THR A 131 -11.55 1.68 -6.86
CA THR A 131 -11.67 0.85 -5.66
C THR A 131 -12.67 1.43 -4.67
N GLN A 132 -12.73 2.75 -4.51
CA GLN A 132 -13.72 3.40 -3.63
C GLN A 132 -15.17 3.18 -4.10
N TRP A 133 -15.41 3.11 -5.41
CA TRP A 133 -16.73 2.74 -5.97
C TRP A 133 -17.05 1.24 -5.84
N GLY A 134 -16.08 0.42 -5.43
CA GLY A 134 -16.22 -1.02 -5.24
C GLY A 134 -16.43 -1.79 -6.53
N LEU A 135 -15.99 -1.26 -7.68
CA LEU A 135 -16.13 -1.92 -8.98
C LEU A 135 -15.29 -3.21 -9.03
N ASP A 136 -14.11 -3.22 -8.42
CA ASP A 136 -13.29 -4.43 -8.23
C ASP A 136 -14.04 -5.53 -7.45
N ARG A 137 -14.73 -5.15 -6.38
CA ARG A 137 -15.58 -6.07 -5.59
C ARG A 137 -16.75 -6.61 -6.41
N ARG A 138 -17.39 -5.77 -7.23
CA ARG A 138 -18.49 -6.20 -8.12
C ARG A 138 -18.01 -7.21 -9.16
N ILE A 139 -16.84 -6.98 -9.76
CA ILE A 139 -16.23 -7.89 -10.72
C ILE A 139 -15.87 -9.23 -10.04
N GLY A 140 -15.27 -9.18 -8.85
CA GLY A 140 -14.96 -10.39 -8.06
C GLY A 140 -16.21 -11.20 -7.67
N LEU A 141 -17.28 -10.52 -7.25
CA LEU A 141 -18.57 -11.16 -6.95
C LEU A 141 -19.25 -11.71 -8.20
N GLY A 142 -19.17 -11.01 -9.33
CA GLY A 142 -19.68 -11.52 -10.62
C GLY A 142 -18.94 -12.77 -11.08
N ALA A 143 -17.62 -12.79 -10.92
CA ALA A 143 -16.82 -13.98 -11.20
C ALA A 143 -17.17 -15.14 -10.25
N LEU A 144 -17.38 -14.86 -8.96
CA LEU A 144 -17.83 -15.86 -7.99
C LEU A 144 -19.16 -16.50 -8.40
N LEU A 145 -20.15 -15.72 -8.84
CA LEU A 145 -21.45 -16.23 -9.29
C LEU A 145 -21.35 -17.05 -10.59
N SER A 146 -20.33 -16.80 -11.42
CA SER A 146 -20.09 -17.55 -12.67
C SER A 146 -19.42 -18.91 -12.45
N VAL A 147 -18.88 -19.15 -11.25
CA VAL A 147 -18.08 -20.31 -10.92
C VAL A 147 -18.94 -21.40 -10.27
N GLY A 148 -18.83 -22.62 -10.80
CA GLY A 148 -19.48 -23.81 -10.27
C GLY A 148 -18.76 -24.42 -9.05
N THR A 149 -19.15 -25.64 -8.69
CA THR A 149 -18.66 -26.36 -7.50
C THR A 149 -17.30 -27.04 -7.68
N ASP A 150 -16.72 -27.01 -8.89
CA ASP A 150 -15.43 -27.67 -9.15
C ASP A 150 -14.24 -26.88 -8.60
N ALA A 151 -13.48 -27.50 -7.69
CA ALA A 151 -12.32 -26.92 -7.03
C ALA A 151 -11.21 -26.49 -8.01
N SER A 152 -10.91 -27.30 -9.04
CA SER A 152 -9.89 -26.95 -10.05
C SER A 152 -10.29 -25.73 -10.88
N ARG A 153 -11.59 -25.59 -11.19
CA ARG A 153 -12.12 -24.45 -11.94
C ARG A 153 -12.14 -23.18 -11.10
N GLN A 154 -12.41 -23.31 -9.80
CA GLN A 154 -12.31 -22.21 -8.83
C GLN A 154 -10.88 -21.66 -8.77
N ILE A 155 -9.87 -22.52 -8.65
CA ILE A 155 -8.46 -22.10 -8.63
C ILE A 155 -8.10 -21.30 -9.89
N LEU A 156 -8.46 -21.81 -11.07
CA LEU A 156 -8.17 -21.14 -12.33
C LEU A 156 -8.88 -19.79 -12.45
N VAL A 157 -10.17 -19.71 -12.12
CA VAL A 157 -10.92 -18.45 -12.23
C VAL A 157 -10.41 -17.42 -11.23
N TRP A 158 -10.14 -17.81 -9.98
CA TRP A 158 -9.59 -16.89 -8.98
C TRP A 158 -8.21 -16.39 -9.35
N PHE A 159 -7.36 -17.24 -9.95
CA PHE A 159 -6.07 -16.81 -10.51
C PHE A 159 -6.26 -15.77 -11.63
N LEU A 160 -7.12 -16.07 -12.61
CA LEU A 160 -7.35 -15.21 -13.78
C LEU A 160 -8.00 -13.87 -13.41
N VAL A 161 -8.99 -13.88 -12.52
CA VAL A 161 -9.66 -12.66 -12.04
C VAL A 161 -8.68 -11.79 -11.26
N SER A 162 -7.88 -12.40 -10.39
CA SER A 162 -6.85 -11.69 -9.64
C SER A 162 -5.80 -11.10 -10.58
N ALA A 163 -5.36 -11.85 -11.59
CA ALA A 163 -4.41 -11.35 -12.59
C ALA A 163 -4.99 -10.20 -13.43
N ALA A 164 -6.23 -10.34 -13.91
CA ALA A 164 -6.90 -9.30 -14.68
C ALA A 164 -7.10 -8.01 -13.87
N LEU A 165 -7.57 -8.12 -12.62
CA LEU A 165 -7.74 -6.97 -11.74
C LEU A 165 -6.38 -6.33 -11.39
N SER A 166 -5.36 -7.13 -11.14
CA SER A 166 -4.02 -6.64 -10.79
C SER A 166 -3.24 -6.03 -11.95
N SER A 167 -3.73 -6.18 -13.18
CA SER A 167 -3.18 -5.49 -14.35
C SER A 167 -3.52 -3.99 -14.38
N VAL A 168 -4.53 -3.56 -13.62
CA VAL A 168 -4.93 -2.15 -13.54
C VAL A 168 -4.81 -1.63 -12.12
N LEU A 169 -5.06 -2.50 -11.13
CA LEU A 169 -5.05 -2.16 -9.73
C LEU A 169 -3.76 -2.61 -9.04
N PRO A 170 -3.25 -1.88 -8.04
CA PRO A 170 -2.14 -2.30 -7.20
C PRO A 170 -2.39 -3.67 -6.57
N ASN A 171 -1.38 -4.55 -6.64
CA ASN A 171 -1.43 -5.92 -6.14
C ASN A 171 -1.96 -6.01 -4.69
N THR A 172 -1.58 -5.05 -3.84
CA THR A 172 -2.00 -4.97 -2.45
C THR A 172 -3.51 -4.73 -2.30
N ILE A 173 -4.10 -3.90 -3.17
CA ILE A 173 -5.54 -3.61 -3.15
C ILE A 173 -6.32 -4.84 -3.58
N VAL A 174 -5.93 -5.46 -4.70
CA VAL A 174 -6.59 -6.66 -5.21
C VAL A 174 -6.50 -7.80 -4.22
N ALA A 175 -5.33 -8.03 -3.61
CA ALA A 175 -5.20 -9.03 -2.56
C ALA A 175 -6.11 -8.74 -1.36
N ALA A 176 -6.15 -7.49 -0.89
CA ALA A 176 -6.98 -7.09 0.24
C ALA A 176 -8.49 -7.25 -0.04
N THR A 177 -8.94 -7.07 -1.27
CA THR A 177 -10.36 -7.23 -1.63
C THR A 177 -10.74 -8.66 -2.02
N MET A 178 -9.83 -9.43 -2.64
CA MET A 178 -10.10 -10.81 -3.07
C MET A 178 -10.01 -11.82 -1.92
N ILE A 179 -9.03 -11.68 -1.00
CA ILE A 179 -8.87 -12.58 0.16
C ILE A 179 -10.17 -12.79 0.95
N PRO A 180 -10.89 -11.74 1.41
CA PRO A 180 -12.11 -11.93 2.18
C PRO A 180 -13.24 -12.56 1.38
N ILE A 181 -13.33 -12.32 0.07
CA ILE A 181 -14.34 -12.94 -0.80
C ILE A 181 -14.07 -14.44 -0.96
N VAL A 182 -12.81 -14.80 -1.16
CA VAL A 182 -12.34 -16.18 -1.26
C VAL A 182 -12.59 -16.94 0.04
N VAL A 183 -12.31 -16.33 1.19
CA VAL A 183 -12.60 -16.91 2.50
C VAL A 183 -14.10 -17.09 2.71
N ALA A 184 -14.93 -16.11 2.33
CA ALA A 184 -16.39 -16.22 2.43
C ALA A 184 -16.95 -17.37 1.57
N MET A 185 -16.42 -17.54 0.36
CA MET A 185 -16.77 -18.64 -0.53
C MET A 185 -16.33 -19.99 0.04
N LEU A 186 -15.14 -20.11 0.62
CA LEU A 186 -14.68 -21.35 1.23
C LEU A 186 -15.61 -21.82 2.37
N ARG A 187 -16.04 -20.87 3.20
CA ARG A 187 -17.00 -21.14 4.27
C ARG A 187 -18.35 -21.64 3.73
N SER A 188 -18.81 -21.13 2.59
CA SER A 188 -20.06 -21.61 1.97
C SER A 188 -19.98 -23.06 1.45
N ILE A 189 -18.79 -23.58 1.19
CA ILE A 189 -18.55 -24.95 0.73
C ILE A 189 -18.27 -25.88 1.93
N GLY A 190 -18.32 -25.37 3.17
CA GLY A 190 -18.09 -26.15 4.39
C GLY A 190 -16.62 -26.32 4.78
N ILE A 191 -15.71 -25.53 4.19
CA ILE A 191 -14.29 -25.52 4.56
C ILE A 191 -14.08 -24.39 5.57
N GLU A 192 -14.13 -24.71 6.86
CA GLU A 192 -13.91 -23.74 7.94
C GLU A 192 -12.41 -23.51 8.22
N ASP A 193 -11.59 -24.55 8.09
CA ASP A 193 -10.14 -24.49 8.34
C ASP A 193 -9.32 -24.31 7.04
N LEU A 194 -8.97 -23.06 6.75
CA LEU A 194 -8.14 -22.67 5.60
C LEU A 194 -6.77 -23.35 5.59
N TRP A 195 -6.17 -23.50 6.78
CA TRP A 195 -4.81 -23.99 6.99
C TRP A 195 -4.70 -25.52 6.92
N ASN A 196 -5.79 -26.22 7.21
CA ASN A 196 -5.83 -27.69 7.20
C ASN A 196 -6.37 -28.24 5.86
N SER A 197 -7.02 -27.40 5.06
CA SER A 197 -7.56 -27.77 3.75
C SER A 197 -6.59 -27.45 2.61
N ARG A 198 -6.23 -28.48 1.83
CA ARG A 198 -5.43 -28.33 0.59
C ARG A 198 -6.10 -27.39 -0.41
N VAL A 199 -7.42 -27.44 -0.53
CA VAL A 199 -8.17 -26.60 -1.49
C VAL A 199 -8.16 -25.14 -1.06
N GLY A 200 -8.31 -24.87 0.24
CA GLY A 200 -8.29 -23.50 0.75
C GLY A 200 -6.94 -22.83 0.65
N THR A 201 -5.88 -23.54 1.03
CA THR A 201 -4.51 -23.05 0.87
C THR A 201 -4.18 -22.84 -0.61
N ALA A 202 -4.56 -23.78 -1.50
CA ALA A 202 -4.33 -23.63 -2.93
C ALA A 202 -5.05 -22.42 -3.52
N LEU A 203 -6.27 -22.10 -3.07
CA LEU A 203 -7.03 -20.95 -3.57
C LEU A 203 -6.39 -19.61 -3.16
N VAL A 204 -5.94 -19.49 -1.91
CA VAL A 204 -5.24 -18.30 -1.43
C VAL A 204 -3.91 -18.11 -2.16
N ILE A 205 -3.15 -19.20 -2.36
CA ILE A 205 -1.90 -19.17 -3.14
C ILE A 205 -2.18 -18.76 -4.58
N ALA A 206 -3.25 -19.27 -5.20
CA ALA A 206 -3.63 -18.91 -6.56
C ALA A 206 -3.98 -17.43 -6.70
N VAL A 207 -4.65 -16.84 -5.71
CA VAL A 207 -4.89 -15.38 -5.68
C VAL A 207 -3.59 -14.62 -5.53
N ALA A 208 -2.71 -15.02 -4.62
CA ALA A 208 -1.42 -14.36 -4.38
C ALA A 208 -0.48 -14.39 -5.61
N TRP A 209 -0.43 -15.53 -6.31
CA TRP A 209 0.30 -15.66 -7.57
C TRP A 209 -0.40 -14.92 -8.71
N GLY A 210 -1.73 -14.95 -8.75
CA GLY A 210 -2.53 -14.24 -9.74
C GLY A 210 -2.31 -12.73 -9.67
N THR A 211 -2.36 -12.13 -8.47
CA THR A 211 -2.06 -10.70 -8.30
C THR A 211 -0.63 -10.35 -8.69
N SER A 212 0.34 -11.20 -8.32
CA SER A 212 1.75 -10.98 -8.67
C SER A 212 1.99 -11.05 -10.18
N ALA A 213 1.40 -12.04 -10.87
CA ALA A 213 1.51 -12.20 -12.32
C ALA A 213 0.77 -11.09 -13.08
N GLY A 214 -0.40 -10.69 -12.62
CA GLY A 214 -1.19 -9.61 -13.22
C GLY A 214 -0.49 -8.25 -13.17
N GLY A 215 0.15 -7.94 -12.04
CA GLY A 215 0.94 -6.71 -11.88
C GLY A 215 2.15 -6.63 -12.81
N ALA A 216 2.66 -7.77 -13.30
CA ALA A 216 3.75 -7.82 -14.28
C ALA A 216 3.28 -7.61 -15.74
N ALA A 217 1.98 -7.76 -16.01
CA ALA A 217 1.45 -7.77 -17.37
C ALA A 217 1.31 -6.38 -18.00
N THR A 218 1.23 -5.33 -17.20
CA THR A 218 1.01 -3.96 -17.66
C THR A 218 2.03 -3.01 -17.03
N PRO A 219 2.36 -1.89 -17.70
CA PRO A 219 3.16 -0.83 -17.09
C PRO A 219 2.48 -0.32 -15.80
N LEU A 220 1.15 -0.19 -15.84
CA LEU A 220 0.35 0.36 -14.75
C LEU A 220 0.25 -0.56 -13.51
N GLY A 221 0.44 -1.88 -13.67
CA GLY A 221 0.29 -2.86 -12.60
C GLY A 221 1.43 -2.85 -11.56
N GLY A 222 2.58 -2.29 -11.90
CA GLY A 222 3.74 -2.27 -11.00
C GLY A 222 4.72 -1.14 -11.27
N ALA A 223 5.10 -0.42 -10.21
CA ALA A 223 6.15 0.61 -10.27
C ALA A 223 7.46 0.15 -10.96
N PRO A 224 7.93 -1.11 -10.79
CA PRO A 224 9.12 -1.59 -11.50
C PRO A 224 8.96 -1.66 -13.03
N ASN A 225 7.75 -1.96 -13.54
CA ASN A 225 7.53 -2.12 -14.98
C ASN A 225 7.65 -0.79 -15.71
N LEU A 226 7.13 0.28 -15.11
CA LEU A 226 7.26 1.64 -15.65
C LEU A 226 8.70 2.14 -15.63
N LEU A 227 9.45 1.81 -14.58
CA LEU A 227 10.89 2.12 -14.54
C LEU A 227 11.64 1.37 -15.64
N ALA A 228 11.30 0.09 -15.90
CA ALA A 228 11.91 -0.67 -16.98
C ALA A 228 11.59 -0.07 -18.36
N VAL A 229 10.36 0.38 -18.60
CA VAL A 229 9.99 1.10 -19.83
C VAL A 229 10.82 2.37 -19.98
N GLY A 230 10.97 3.16 -18.92
CA GLY A 230 11.79 4.37 -18.92
C GLY A 230 13.31 4.15 -19.10
N PHE A 231 13.80 2.91 -19.01
CA PHE A 231 15.20 2.58 -19.35
C PHE A 231 15.38 2.07 -20.79
N ILE A 232 14.29 1.66 -21.45
CA ILE A 232 14.30 1.12 -22.81
C ILE A 232 14.08 2.22 -23.86
N GLU A 233 13.37 3.28 -23.49
CA GLU A 233 13.21 4.50 -24.28
C GLU A 233 14.38 5.48 -24.07
#